data_AF-A0A822HBS3-F1
#
_entry.id   AF-A0A822HBS3-F1
#
_cell.length_a   1.000
_cell.length_b   1.000
_cell.length_c   1.000
_cell.angle_alpha   90.00
_cell.angle_beta   90.00
_cell.angle_gamma   90.00
#
_symmetry.space_group_name_H-M   'P 1'
#
loop_
_entity.id
_entity.type
_entity.pdbx_description
1 polymer ?
#
loop_
_entity_poly.entity_id
_entity_poly.type
_entity_poly.pdbx_seq_one_letter_code
_entity_poly.pdbx_strand_id
1 'polypeptide(L)'
;SYIRILFSGLIQPLEYLNLQDCRLMSNDLEFLLSMRNLHHLNELNLSMNNFGTRTCSNFILQLIPRCTQLTILSIGYCSLQASTIGQLADYFIKEKSQTKISYLSFKSIIPYYSYEFYFLLQKFGQIKTLKKLLLFPQLHTYPGANDDER
;
A
#
# COMPACT_ATOMS: atom_id res chain seq x y z
N SER A 1 -19.79 -4.11 -6.63
CA SER A 1 -19.14 -4.58 -5.39
C SER A 1 -19.82 -3.92 -4.20
N TYR A 2 -19.68 -4.49 -3.01
CA TYR A 2 -20.25 -3.97 -1.77
C TYR A 2 -19.68 -2.60 -1.35
N ILE A 3 -18.49 -2.25 -1.82
CA ILE A 3 -17.83 -0.98 -1.52
C ILE A 3 -18.59 0.21 -2.07
N ARG A 4 -19.06 0.14 -3.31
CA ARG A 4 -19.84 1.24 -3.90
C ARG A 4 -21.08 1.57 -3.05
N ILE A 5 -21.75 0.54 -2.55
CA ILE A 5 -22.92 0.68 -1.67
C ILE A 5 -22.50 1.29 -0.33
N LEU A 6 -21.47 0.73 0.31
CA LEU A 6 -20.93 1.21 1.59
C LEU A 6 -20.55 2.70 1.55
N PHE A 7 -19.81 3.12 0.53
CA PHE A 7 -19.37 4.51 0.41
C PHE A 7 -20.40 5.46 -0.17
N SER A 8 -21.43 4.98 -0.87
CA SER A 8 -22.51 5.86 -1.34
C SER A 8 -23.26 6.54 -0.20
N GLY A 9 -23.28 5.91 0.99
CA GLY A 9 -23.86 6.48 2.21
C GLY A 9 -22.88 7.28 3.07
N LEU A 10 -21.57 7.25 2.77
CA LEU A 10 -20.53 7.93 3.55
C LEU A 10 -20.23 9.31 2.96
N ILE A 11 -20.95 10.33 3.43
CA ILE A 11 -20.82 11.73 2.99
C ILE A 11 -19.85 12.55 3.84
N GLN A 12 -19.50 12.05 5.03
CA GLN A 12 -18.57 12.69 5.95
C GLN A 12 -17.11 12.56 5.47
N PRO A 13 -16.19 13.44 5.92
CA PRO A 13 -14.77 13.24 5.71
C PRO A 13 -14.29 11.97 6.44
N LEU A 14 -13.52 11.14 5.74
CA LEU A 14 -12.89 9.96 6.32
C LEU A 14 -11.39 10.22 6.50
N GLU A 15 -10.92 10.06 7.73
CA GLU A 15 -9.49 10.17 8.06
C GLU A 15 -8.79 8.81 8.01
N TYR A 16 -9.51 7.74 8.31
CA TYR A 16 -8.98 6.38 8.37
C TYR A 16 -9.84 5.48 7.50
N LEU A 17 -9.21 4.82 6.53
CA LEU A 17 -9.88 3.85 5.69
C LEU A 17 -9.10 2.54 5.61
N ASN A 18 -9.67 1.51 6.21
CA ASN A 18 -9.14 0.15 6.13
C ASN A 18 -10.01 -0.70 5.21
N LEU A 19 -9.45 -1.09 4.06
CA LEU A 19 -10.05 -2.00 3.09
C LEU A 19 -9.20 -3.26 2.94
N GLN A 20 -8.52 -3.66 4.01
CA GLN A 20 -7.77 -4.89 4.02
C GLN A 20 -8.68 -6.09 3.76
N ASP A 21 -8.24 -7.01 2.89
CA ASP A 21 -8.93 -8.26 2.57
C ASP A 21 -10.40 -8.08 2.13
N CYS A 22 -10.65 -7.04 1.33
CA CYS A 22 -11.99 -6.71 0.82
C CYS A 22 -12.25 -7.28 -0.58
N ARG A 23 -11.34 -8.11 -1.11
CA ARG A 23 -11.38 -8.68 -2.48
C ARG A 23 -11.61 -7.62 -3.56
N LEU A 24 -10.93 -6.48 -3.43
CA LEU A 24 -11.05 -5.35 -4.35
C LEU A 24 -10.65 -5.73 -5.77
N MET A 25 -11.41 -5.25 -6.75
CA MET A 25 -11.10 -5.35 -8.19
C MET A 25 -10.78 -3.98 -8.77
N SER A 26 -10.29 -3.92 -10.02
CA SER A 26 -9.94 -2.66 -10.70
C SER A 26 -11.09 -1.63 -10.69
N ASN A 27 -12.33 -2.08 -10.92
CA ASN A 27 -13.51 -1.21 -10.90
C ASN A 27 -13.81 -0.60 -9.52
N ASP A 28 -13.32 -1.20 -8.45
CA ASP A 28 -13.44 -0.69 -7.08
C ASP A 28 -12.40 0.39 -6.82
N LEU A 29 -11.17 0.20 -7.34
CA LEU A 29 -10.11 1.19 -7.29
C LEU A 29 -10.47 2.47 -8.07
N GLU A 30 -11.07 2.33 -9.26
CA GLU A 30 -11.61 3.46 -10.02
C GLU A 30 -12.68 4.23 -9.24
N PHE A 31 -13.55 3.50 -8.53
CA PHE A 31 -14.55 4.13 -7.67
C PHE A 31 -13.91 4.88 -6.51
N LEU A 32 -12.92 4.29 -5.83
CA LEU A 32 -12.18 4.96 -4.75
C LEU A 32 -11.55 6.26 -5.25
N LEU A 33 -10.95 6.26 -6.44
CA LEU A 33 -10.42 7.48 -7.07
C LEU A 33 -11.51 8.53 -7.36
N SER A 34 -12.75 8.12 -7.60
CA SER A 34 -13.86 9.06 -7.84
C SER A 34 -14.40 9.74 -6.58
N MET A 35 -14.05 9.25 -5.38
CA MET A 35 -14.52 9.82 -4.13
C MET A 35 -14.03 11.26 -3.95
N ARG A 36 -14.93 12.15 -3.51
CA ARG A 36 -14.65 13.59 -3.32
C ARG A 36 -13.86 13.88 -2.04
N ASN A 37 -14.00 13.03 -1.02
CA ASN A 37 -13.50 13.30 0.33
C ASN A 37 -12.13 12.64 0.63
N LEU A 38 -11.41 12.17 -0.40
CA LEU A 38 -10.10 11.51 -0.22
C LEU A 38 -9.03 12.41 0.39
N HIS A 39 -9.17 13.73 0.24
CA HIS A 39 -8.18 14.71 0.72
C HIS A 39 -8.08 14.77 2.25
N HIS A 40 -9.08 14.29 2.97
CA HIS A 40 -9.06 14.17 4.43
C HIS A 40 -8.38 12.89 4.92
N LEU A 41 -8.07 11.95 4.02
CA LEU A 41 -7.58 10.65 4.40
C LEU A 41 -6.14 10.76 4.90
N ASN A 42 -5.95 10.37 6.16
CA ASN A 42 -4.67 10.32 6.84
C ASN A 42 -4.05 8.91 6.76
N GLU A 43 -4.89 7.87 6.82
CA GLU A 43 -4.48 6.48 6.76
C GLU A 43 -5.30 5.68 5.75
N LEU A 44 -4.58 4.93 4.90
CA LEU A 44 -5.17 3.99 3.97
C LEU A 44 -4.50 2.63 4.07
N ASN A 45 -5.31 1.58 4.27
CA ASN A 45 -4.87 0.20 4.18
C ASN A 45 -5.62 -0.53 3.07
N LEU A 46 -4.87 -1.03 2.08
CA LEU A 46 -5.37 -1.82 0.95
C LEU A 46 -4.77 -3.22 0.91
N SER A 47 -4.16 -3.65 2.01
CA SER A 47 -3.46 -4.94 2.07
C SER A 47 -4.39 -6.12 1.78
N MET A 48 -3.84 -7.26 1.37
CA MET A 48 -4.59 -8.50 1.09
C MET A 48 -5.62 -8.34 -0.04
N ASN A 49 -5.36 -7.48 -1.02
CA ASN A 49 -6.21 -7.36 -2.21
C ASN A 49 -5.41 -7.68 -3.47
N ASN A 50 -5.88 -8.63 -4.27
CA ASN A 50 -5.13 -9.15 -5.42
C ASN A 50 -5.56 -8.51 -6.75
N PHE A 51 -5.34 -7.20 -6.91
CA PHE A 51 -5.60 -6.49 -8.17
C PHE A 51 -4.39 -6.44 -9.12
N GLY A 52 -3.26 -7.06 -8.75
CA GLY A 52 -2.05 -7.17 -9.55
C GLY A 52 -1.13 -5.95 -9.50
N THR A 53 0.16 -6.16 -9.83
CA THR A 53 1.23 -5.18 -9.64
C THR A 53 0.98 -3.86 -10.36
N ARG A 54 0.64 -3.92 -11.66
CA ARG A 54 0.44 -2.74 -12.52
C ARG A 54 -0.79 -1.92 -12.11
N THR A 55 -1.89 -2.60 -11.80
CA THR A 55 -3.10 -1.94 -11.33
C THR A 55 -2.84 -1.23 -10.00
N CYS A 56 -2.14 -1.89 -9.08
CA CYS A 56 -1.77 -1.33 -7.79
C CYS A 56 -0.91 -0.07 -7.95
N SER A 57 0.17 -0.13 -8.72
CA SER A 57 1.06 1.01 -8.90
C SER A 57 0.34 2.19 -9.55
N ASN A 58 -0.44 1.94 -10.61
CA ASN A 58 -1.18 2.98 -11.31
C ASN A 58 -2.21 3.65 -10.39
N PHE A 59 -2.89 2.87 -9.57
CA PHE A 59 -3.85 3.39 -8.60
C PHE A 59 -3.17 4.29 -7.56
N ILE A 60 -2.04 3.85 -6.97
CA ILE A 60 -1.33 4.65 -5.96
C ILE A 60 -0.87 5.98 -6.55
N LEU A 61 -0.27 5.97 -7.75
CA LEU A 61 0.20 7.18 -8.41
C LEU A 61 -0.92 8.18 -8.71
N GLN A 62 -2.15 7.71 -8.93
CA GLN A 62 -3.33 8.57 -9.11
C GLN A 62 -3.98 9.01 -7.79
N LEU A 63 -3.91 8.15 -6.77
CA LEU A 63 -4.53 8.38 -5.47
C LEU A 63 -3.75 9.42 -4.66
N ILE A 64 -2.43 9.28 -4.60
CA ILE A 64 -1.57 10.08 -3.72
C ILE A 64 -1.74 11.59 -3.93
N PRO A 65 -1.77 12.14 -5.17
CA PRO A 65 -2.04 13.56 -5.39
C PRO A 65 -3.38 14.05 -4.84
N ARG A 66 -4.35 13.15 -4.64
CA ARG A 66 -5.70 13.47 -4.14
C ARG A 66 -5.79 13.36 -2.62
N CYS A 67 -4.91 12.60 -1.98
CA CYS A 67 -4.88 12.38 -0.52
C CYS A 67 -3.79 13.26 0.12
N THR A 68 -4.00 14.57 0.14
CA THR A 68 -2.97 15.55 0.56
C THR A 68 -2.61 15.46 2.04
N GLN A 69 -3.45 14.83 2.86
CA GLN A 69 -3.21 14.60 4.29
C GLN A 69 -2.65 13.21 4.60
N LEU A 70 -2.45 12.35 3.60
CA LEU A 70 -2.07 10.96 3.82
C LEU A 70 -0.67 10.86 4.46
N THR A 71 -0.59 10.21 5.62
CA THR A 71 0.67 9.95 6.32
C THR A 71 0.98 8.46 6.47
N ILE A 72 -0.03 7.59 6.37
CA ILE A 72 0.09 6.14 6.53
C ILE A 72 -0.50 5.45 5.29
N LEU A 73 0.33 4.64 4.63
CA LEU A 73 -0.11 3.80 3.51
C LEU A 73 0.35 2.35 3.72
N SER A 74 -0.61 1.44 3.75
CA SER A 74 -0.37 0.01 3.88
C SER A 74 -0.87 -0.73 2.64
N ILE A 75 0.07 -1.36 1.93
CA ILE A 75 -0.16 -2.16 0.73
C ILE A 75 0.65 -3.45 0.85
N GLY A 76 0.11 -4.41 1.59
CA GLY A 76 0.67 -5.76 1.68
C GLY A 76 -0.05 -6.75 0.80
N TYR A 77 0.63 -7.78 0.30
CA TYR A 77 0.01 -8.95 -0.33
C TYR A 77 -0.83 -8.63 -1.57
N CYS A 78 -0.47 -7.54 -2.27
CA CYS A 78 -1.09 -7.13 -3.54
C CYS A 78 -0.26 -7.57 -4.76
N SER A 79 0.57 -8.62 -4.61
CA SER A 79 1.47 -9.13 -5.65
C SER A 79 2.45 -8.07 -6.17
N LEU A 80 3.00 -7.22 -5.30
CA LEU A 80 3.93 -6.16 -5.68
C LEU A 80 5.37 -6.67 -5.83
N GLN A 81 5.97 -6.42 -7.01
CA GLN A 81 7.39 -6.69 -7.26
C GLN A 81 8.28 -5.59 -6.65
N ALA A 82 9.52 -5.94 -6.31
CA ALA A 82 10.49 -4.99 -5.76
C ALA A 82 10.75 -3.80 -6.69
N SER A 83 10.82 -4.03 -7.99
CA SER A 83 10.97 -2.98 -9.00
C SER A 83 9.84 -1.93 -8.92
N THR A 84 8.60 -2.38 -8.80
CA THR A 84 7.42 -1.51 -8.65
C THR A 84 7.43 -0.75 -7.33
N ILE A 85 7.80 -1.39 -6.24
CA ILE A 85 7.95 -0.71 -4.94
C ILE A 85 9.05 0.34 -5.02
N GLY A 86 10.16 0.06 -5.70
CA GLY A 86 11.22 1.02 -5.96
C GLY A 86 10.74 2.24 -6.77
N GLN A 87 9.88 2.04 -7.77
CA GLN A 87 9.26 3.14 -8.53
C GLN A 87 8.35 4.00 -7.64
N LEU A 88 7.57 3.38 -6.74
CA LEU A 88 6.77 4.10 -5.76
C LEU A 88 7.65 4.87 -4.78
N ALA A 89 8.76 4.30 -4.33
CA ALA A 89 9.74 5.00 -3.51
C ALA A 89 10.31 6.21 -4.25
N ASP A 90 10.72 6.06 -5.52
CA ASP A 90 11.20 7.16 -6.36
C ASP A 90 10.15 8.28 -6.50
N TYR A 91 8.87 7.93 -6.58
CA TYR A 91 7.79 8.90 -6.57
C TYR A 91 7.75 9.69 -5.26
N PHE A 92 7.77 9.02 -4.11
CA PHE A 92 7.80 9.67 -2.79
C PHE A 92 9.08 10.48 -2.52
N ILE A 93 10.20 10.17 -3.20
CA ILE A 93 11.46 10.93 -3.10
C ILE A 93 11.42 12.20 -3.96
N LYS A 94 11.01 12.07 -5.23
CA LYS A 94 11.07 13.15 -6.24
C LYS A 94 10.03 14.21 -6.00
N GLU A 95 8.84 13.80 -5.57
CA GLU A 95 7.77 14.73 -5.39
C GLU A 95 8.06 15.64 -4.18
N LYS A 96 8.03 16.96 -4.41
CA LYS A 96 7.72 17.94 -3.35
C LYS A 96 6.24 17.83 -2.92
N SER A 97 5.60 16.68 -3.15
CA SER A 97 4.19 16.46 -2.94
C SER A 97 3.87 16.67 -1.48
N GLN A 98 2.69 17.20 -1.25
CA GLN A 98 2.07 17.49 0.04
C GLN A 98 1.98 16.27 0.99
N THR A 99 2.46 15.10 0.55
CA THR A 99 2.51 13.83 1.26
C THR A 99 3.49 13.87 2.42
N LYS A 100 2.94 13.94 3.63
CA LYS A 100 3.67 13.78 4.88
C LYS A 100 3.83 12.30 5.24
N ILE A 101 4.08 11.45 4.24
CA ILE A 101 4.17 10.00 4.42
C ILE A 101 5.25 9.71 5.45
N SER A 102 4.79 9.15 6.57
CA SER A 102 5.62 8.80 7.71
C SER A 102 5.63 7.30 7.97
N TYR A 103 4.66 6.58 7.43
CA TYR A 103 4.59 5.13 7.52
C TYR A 103 4.22 4.52 6.17
N LEU A 104 5.11 3.66 5.67
CA LEU A 104 4.86 2.77 4.54
C LEU A 104 4.93 1.30 4.97
N SER A 105 3.99 0.50 4.50
CA SER A 105 4.02 -0.96 4.64
C SER A 105 3.82 -1.63 3.30
N PHE A 106 4.87 -2.23 2.74
CA PHE A 106 4.82 -3.07 1.55
C PHE A 106 5.19 -4.50 1.92
N LYS A 107 4.20 -5.32 2.26
CA LYS A 107 4.40 -6.74 2.56
C LYS A 107 4.23 -7.57 1.30
N SER A 108 5.00 -8.64 1.18
CA SER A 108 4.85 -9.62 0.09
C SER A 108 4.72 -11.02 0.66
N ILE A 109 4.00 -11.89 -0.07
CA ILE A 109 4.00 -13.34 0.21
C ILE A 109 5.38 -13.91 -0.14
N ILE A 110 5.94 -13.47 -1.26
CA ILE A 110 7.22 -13.92 -1.76
C ILE A 110 8.33 -13.07 -1.11
N PRO A 111 9.31 -13.70 -0.43
CA PRO A 111 10.46 -12.98 0.10
C PRO A 111 11.23 -12.27 -1.02
N TYR A 112 11.72 -11.07 -0.74
CA TYR A 112 12.66 -10.38 -1.63
C TYR A 112 14.04 -11.04 -1.53
N TYR A 113 14.77 -11.11 -2.64
CA TYR A 113 16.18 -11.45 -2.59
C TYR A 113 16.97 -10.36 -1.84
N SER A 114 18.12 -10.72 -1.28
CA SER A 114 18.95 -9.78 -0.52
C SER A 114 19.26 -8.49 -1.30
N TYR A 115 19.58 -8.61 -2.59
CA TYR A 115 19.89 -7.45 -3.44
C TYR A 115 18.69 -6.52 -3.65
N GLU A 116 17.47 -7.07 -3.77
CA GLU A 116 16.23 -6.29 -3.89
C GLU A 116 15.94 -5.55 -2.59
N PHE A 117 16.17 -6.22 -1.44
CA PHE A 117 16.01 -5.61 -0.14
C PHE A 117 16.97 -4.43 0.07
N TYR A 118 18.26 -4.60 -0.24
CA TYR A 118 19.23 -3.49 -0.19
C TYR A 118 18.84 -2.35 -1.12
N PHE A 119 18.42 -2.65 -2.35
CA PHE A 119 17.92 -1.66 -3.30
C PHE A 119 16.73 -0.87 -2.73
N LEU A 120 15.73 -1.55 -2.17
CA LEU A 120 14.56 -0.93 -1.58
C LEU A 120 14.92 -0.07 -0.36
N LEU A 121 15.78 -0.56 0.54
CA LEU A 121 16.24 0.20 1.69
C LEU A 121 16.98 1.48 1.29
N GLN A 122 17.86 1.41 0.29
CA GLN A 122 18.56 2.59 -0.24
C GLN A 122 17.60 3.63 -0.80
N LYS A 123 16.51 3.19 -1.46
CA LYS A 123 15.46 4.09 -1.96
C LYS A 123 14.69 4.71 -0.80
N PHE A 124 14.08 3.90 0.07
CA PHE A 124 13.26 4.41 1.17
C PHE A 124 14.03 5.27 2.17
N GLY A 125 15.33 5.02 2.37
CA GLY A 125 16.20 5.84 3.22
C GLY A 125 16.35 7.30 2.75
N GLN A 126 15.97 7.61 1.50
CA GLN A 126 15.98 8.98 0.98
C GLN A 126 14.70 9.77 1.32
N ILE A 127 13.63 9.11 1.79
CA ILE A 127 12.37 9.75 2.15
C ILE A 127 12.49 10.34 3.57
N LYS A 128 12.79 11.64 3.66
CA LYS A 128 13.07 12.32 4.94
C LYS A 128 11.93 12.29 5.96
N THR A 129 10.68 12.16 5.52
CA THR A 129 9.50 12.14 6.40
C THR A 129 9.21 10.75 6.95
N LEU A 130 9.81 9.70 6.38
CA LEU A 130 9.54 8.31 6.73
C LEU A 130 10.07 8.00 8.13
N LYS A 131 9.17 7.58 9.02
CA LYS A 131 9.46 7.19 10.40
C LYS A 131 9.33 5.69 10.61
N LYS A 132 8.52 5.01 9.81
CA LYS A 132 8.27 3.58 9.89
C LYS A 132 8.17 2.96 8.50
N LEU A 133 8.89 1.86 8.31
CA LEU A 133 8.89 1.10 7.08
C LEU A 133 8.73 -0.39 7.40
N LEU A 134 7.75 -1.05 6.79
CA LEU A 134 7.60 -2.50 6.85
C LEU A 134 7.74 -3.08 5.44
N LEU A 135 8.80 -3.86 5.22
CA LEU A 135 9.08 -4.55 3.94
C LEU A 135 9.10 -6.09 4.08
N PHE A 136 8.96 -6.62 5.29
CA PHE A 136 9.18 -8.03 5.55
C PHE A 136 8.02 -8.90 5.05
N PRO A 137 8.30 -10.09 4.48
CA PRO A 137 7.31 -11.14 4.41
C PRO A 137 6.92 -11.53 5.84
N GLN A 138 5.64 -11.75 6.13
CA GLN A 138 5.28 -12.37 7.41
C GLN A 138 5.78 -13.81 7.39
N LEU A 139 6.74 -14.13 8.26
CA LEU A 139 7.35 -15.44 8.43
C LEU A 139 6.40 -16.52 9.01
N HIS A 140 5.08 -16.32 9.01
CA HIS A 140 4.15 -17.17 9.76
C HIS A 140 2.96 -17.72 8.96
N THR A 141 3.19 -18.16 7.72
CA THR A 141 2.24 -19.05 7.03
C THR A 141 2.94 -20.19 6.27
N TYR A 142 3.84 -20.91 6.95
CA TYR A 142 4.07 -22.32 6.63
C TYR A 142 3.84 -23.13 7.91
N PRO A 143 2.63 -23.68 8.14
CA PRO A 143 2.48 -24.77 9.08
C PRO A 143 3.02 -26.03 8.37
N GLY A 144 4.27 -26.42 8.65
CA GLY A 144 4.79 -27.70 8.12
C GLY A 144 6.28 -27.78 7.82
N ALA A 145 7.15 -27.27 8.70
CA ALA A 145 8.59 -27.58 8.62
C ALA A 145 9.18 -28.00 9.98
N ASN A 146 8.35 -28.50 10.89
CA ASN A 146 8.80 -29.26 12.06
C ASN A 146 8.12 -30.64 12.03
N ASP A 147 8.52 -31.49 11.08
CA ASP A 147 8.22 -32.93 11.09
C ASP A 147 9.48 -33.77 11.35
N ASP A 148 10.55 -33.17 11.89
CA ASP A 148 11.78 -33.88 12.30
C ASP A 148 11.91 -34.06 13.84
N GLU A 149 10.83 -33.85 14.59
CA GLU A 149 10.74 -34.24 16.01
C GLU A 149 9.52 -35.14 16.26
N ARG A 150 9.55 -36.37 15.76
CA ARG A 150 8.77 -37.51 16.28
C ARG A 150 9.54 -38.82 16.18
#